data_AF-A0A0G1FYB2-F1
#
_entry.id   AF-A0A0G1FYB2-F1
#
_cell.length_a   1.000
_cell.length_b   1.000
_cell.length_c   1.000
_cell.angle_alpha   90.00
_cell.angle_beta   90.00
_cell.angle_gamma   90.00
#
_symmetry.space_group_name_H-M   'P 1'
#
loop_
_entity.id
_entity.type
_entity.pdbx_description
1 polymer ?
#
loop_
_entity_poly.entity_id
_entity_poly.type
_entity_poly.pdbx_seq_one_letter_code
_entity_poly.pdbx_strand_id
1 'polypeptide(L)'
;MNFIKKNLKKIVLATFLVYILGMIFVPSIIYSAQNPPCNPSDGKICNPIPSVTSIPGLIQIFLEGALKIGIPVVALAIIYCGFLFVFARGNSEKLGKAKDALLYTLIGAAILLGSWAIAKMISATVTGLGS
;
A
#
# COMPACT_ATOMS: atom_id res chain seq x y z
N MET A 1 -1.87 33.14 -17.83
CA MET A 1 -1.70 31.74 -17.38
C MET A 1 -0.27 31.44 -16.84
N ASN A 2 0.35 32.38 -16.11
CA ASN A 2 1.74 32.24 -15.62
C ASN A 2 1.83 31.95 -14.11
N PHE A 3 0.74 32.17 -13.37
CA PHE A 3 0.68 32.00 -11.92
C PHE A 3 0.66 30.52 -11.50
N ILE A 4 -0.10 29.69 -12.23
CA ILE A 4 -0.19 28.24 -12.00
C ILE A 4 1.18 27.59 -12.23
N LYS A 5 1.89 27.95 -13.31
CA LYS A 5 3.23 27.41 -13.61
C LYS A 5 4.27 27.75 -12.53
N LYS A 6 4.19 28.95 -11.94
CA LYS A 6 5.13 29.42 -10.91
C LYS A 6 4.97 28.67 -9.57
N ASN A 7 3.75 28.24 -9.25
CA ASN A 7 3.43 27.55 -7.98
C ASN A 7 3.08 26.06 -8.15
N LEU A 8 3.17 25.51 -9.36
CA LEU A 8 2.75 24.14 -9.70
C LEU A 8 3.40 23.09 -8.79
N LYS A 9 4.71 23.21 -8.52
CA LYS A 9 5.42 22.26 -7.63
C LYS A 9 4.89 22.30 -6.20
N LYS A 10 4.51 23.47 -5.68
CA LYS A 10 3.95 23.62 -4.33
C LYS A 10 2.53 23.09 -4.26
N ILE A 11 1.73 23.30 -5.30
CA ILE A 11 0.35 22.79 -5.38
C ILE A 11 0.37 21.27 -5.46
N VAL A 12 1.22 20.68 -6.31
CA VAL A 12 1.38 19.21 -6.43
C VAL A 12 1.89 18.59 -5.12
N LEU A 13 2.83 19.26 -4.43
CA LEU A 13 3.30 18.81 -3.11
C LEU A 13 2.19 18.90 -2.04
N ALA A 14 1.39 19.97 -2.07
CA ALA A 14 0.30 20.18 -1.12
C ALA A 14 -0.85 19.19 -1.33
N THR A 15 -1.26 18.92 -2.59
CA THR A 15 -2.26 17.87 -2.87
C THR A 15 -1.74 16.49 -2.53
N PHE A 16 -0.45 16.21 -2.74
CA PHE A 16 0.17 14.96 -2.33
C PHE A 16 0.19 14.78 -0.80
N LEU A 17 0.53 15.84 -0.05
CA LEU A 17 0.47 15.84 1.42
C LEU A 17 -0.95 15.69 1.95
N VAL A 18 -1.93 16.38 1.36
CA VAL A 18 -3.35 16.27 1.73
C VAL A 18 -3.89 14.87 1.42
N TYR A 19 -3.48 14.26 0.32
CA TYR A 19 -3.86 12.88 -0.02
C TYR A 19 -3.26 11.86 0.96
N ILE A 20 -1.98 12.00 1.32
CA ILE A 20 -1.32 11.19 2.35
C ILE A 20 -2.02 11.34 3.71
N LEU A 21 -2.32 12.57 4.14
CA LEU A 21 -2.99 12.83 5.42
C LEU A 21 -4.42 12.27 5.44
N GLY A 22 -5.15 12.43 4.33
CA GLY A 22 -6.50 11.89 4.16
C GLY A 22 -6.51 10.37 4.22
N MET A 23 -5.59 9.70 3.51
CA MET A 23 -5.55 8.24 3.45
C MET A 23 -5.18 7.57 4.79
N ILE A 24 -4.47 8.29 5.68
CA ILE A 24 -4.16 7.85 7.05
C ILE A 24 -5.39 7.98 7.98
N PHE A 25 -6.26 8.96 7.75
CA PHE A 25 -7.42 9.24 8.62
C PHE A 25 -8.68 8.42 8.28
N VAL A 26 -8.89 8.02 7.02
CA VAL A 26 -10.08 7.25 6.58
C VAL A 26 -10.18 5.81 7.17
N PRO A 27 -9.10 5.04 7.36
CA PRO A 27 -9.23 3.68 7.93
C PRO A 27 -9.84 3.64 9.34
N SER A 28 -9.55 4.63 10.20
CA SER A 28 -9.89 4.63 11.63
C SER A 28 -11.39 4.53 11.91
N ILE A 29 -12.23 5.01 10.99
CA ILE A 29 -13.69 5.04 11.15
C ILE A 29 -14.40 3.74 10.75
N ILE A 30 -13.76 2.84 9.99
CA ILE A 30 -14.41 1.62 9.48
C ILE A 30 -14.19 0.41 10.41
N TYR A 31 -13.09 0.37 11.16
CA TYR A 31 -12.72 -0.81 11.96
C TYR A 31 -13.46 -0.97 13.31
N SER A 32 -14.37 -0.05 13.67
CA SER A 32 -15.05 -0.10 14.99
C SER A 32 -16.36 -0.91 15.00
N ALA A 33 -16.82 -1.44 13.86
CA ALA A 33 -18.19 -1.97 13.74
C ALA A 33 -18.31 -3.51 13.71
N GLN A 34 -17.20 -4.25 13.78
CA GLN A 34 -17.24 -5.68 13.48
C GLN A 34 -16.45 -6.47 14.52
N ASN A 35 -17.08 -6.75 15.68
CA ASN A 35 -16.98 -8.06 16.32
C ASN A 35 -17.86 -8.19 17.59
N PRO A 36 -18.35 -9.42 17.88
CA PRO A 36 -19.09 -9.75 19.10
C PRO A 36 -18.21 -9.59 20.35
N PRO A 37 -18.79 -9.24 21.52
CA PRO A 37 -18.05 -9.00 22.74
C PRO A 37 -17.36 -10.28 23.23
N CYS A 38 -16.04 -10.23 23.37
CA CYS A 38 -15.32 -11.27 24.10
C CYS A 38 -15.66 -11.14 25.59
N ASN A 39 -16.06 -12.23 26.24
CA ASN A 39 -16.36 -12.21 27.68
C ASN A 39 -15.16 -12.80 28.45
N PRO A 40 -14.36 -11.99 29.17
CA PRO A 40 -13.20 -12.46 29.91
C PRO A 40 -13.54 -13.40 31.07
N SER A 41 -14.83 -13.55 31.40
CA SER A 41 -15.33 -14.47 32.44
C SER A 41 -15.25 -15.96 32.05
N ASP A 42 -14.93 -16.27 30.79
CA ASP A 42 -14.91 -17.62 30.24
C ASP A 42 -13.53 -18.32 30.36
N GLY A 43 -12.56 -17.70 31.07
CA GLY A 43 -11.19 -18.21 31.20
C GLY A 43 -10.38 -18.20 29.89
N LYS A 44 -10.90 -17.54 28.85
CA LYS A 44 -10.28 -17.45 27.52
C LYS A 44 -9.58 -16.09 27.35
N ILE A 45 -8.42 -16.10 26.69
CA ILE A 45 -7.72 -14.88 26.30
C ILE A 45 -8.45 -14.27 25.11
N CYS A 46 -8.98 -13.07 25.29
CA CYS A 46 -9.55 -12.26 24.21
C CYS A 46 -8.46 -11.89 23.20
N ASN A 47 -8.75 -12.02 21.90
CA ASN A 47 -7.83 -11.55 20.87
C ASN A 47 -7.73 -10.00 20.93
N PRO A 48 -6.53 -9.42 21.14
CA PRO A 48 -6.34 -7.96 21.15
C PRO A 48 -6.48 -7.32 19.77
N ILE A 49 -6.53 -8.11 18.68
CA ILE A 49 -6.80 -7.64 17.34
C ILE A 49 -8.31 -7.82 17.06
N PRO A 50 -9.11 -6.74 17.05
CA PRO A 50 -10.51 -6.84 16.67
C PRO A 50 -10.60 -7.35 15.22
N SER A 51 -11.65 -8.13 14.92
CA SER A 51 -11.99 -8.62 13.57
C SER A 51 -11.28 -9.86 13.04
N VAL A 52 -10.37 -10.50 13.80
CA VAL A 52 -9.74 -11.78 13.36
C VAL A 52 -9.95 -12.88 14.39
N THR A 53 -10.53 -13.99 13.96
CA THR A 53 -10.71 -15.20 14.79
C THR A 53 -9.86 -16.37 14.28
N SER A 54 -9.16 -16.18 13.16
CA SER A 54 -8.39 -17.22 12.47
C SER A 54 -7.11 -16.65 11.84
N ILE A 55 -6.10 -17.52 11.69
CA ILE A 55 -4.80 -17.17 11.08
C ILE A 55 -4.95 -16.63 9.65
N PRO A 56 -5.82 -17.18 8.76
CA PRO A 56 -6.03 -16.62 7.43
C PRO A 56 -6.60 -15.19 7.46
N GLY A 57 -7.49 -14.88 8.42
CA GLY A 57 -8.03 -13.54 8.60
C GLY A 57 -6.96 -12.52 9.03
N LEU A 58 -6.00 -12.94 9.88
CA LEU A 58 -4.87 -12.10 10.27
C LEU A 58 -3.99 -11.76 9.07
N ILE A 59 -3.66 -12.75 8.24
CA ILE A 59 -2.86 -12.56 7.03
C ILE A 59 -3.57 -11.60 6.08
N GLN A 60 -4.89 -11.73 5.90
CA GLN A 60 -5.65 -10.87 5.02
C GLN A 60 -5.65 -9.40 5.47
N ILE A 61 -5.85 -9.13 6.77
CA ILE A 61 -5.81 -7.75 7.29
C ILE A 61 -4.41 -7.14 7.13
N PHE A 62 -3.36 -7.91 7.41
CA PHE A 62 -1.98 -7.43 7.24
C PHE A 62 -1.70 -7.08 5.77
N LEU A 63 -2.13 -7.94 4.84
CA LEU A 63 -1.97 -7.71 3.42
C LEU A 63 -2.76 -6.50 2.92
N GLU A 64 -4.00 -6.32 3.35
CA GLU A 64 -4.79 -5.14 3.02
C GLU A 64 -4.13 -3.86 3.55
N GLY A 65 -3.59 -3.89 4.77
CA GLY A 65 -2.79 -2.79 5.31
C GLY A 65 -1.55 -2.49 4.47
N ALA A 66 -0.80 -3.53 4.08
CA ALA A 66 0.39 -3.40 3.25
C ALA A 66 0.06 -2.83 1.86
N LEU A 67 -1.03 -3.27 1.22
CA LEU A 67 -1.46 -2.73 -0.07
C LEU A 67 -1.92 -1.26 0.04
N LYS A 68 -2.62 -0.91 1.12
CA LYS A 68 -3.12 0.45 1.35
C LYS A 68 -1.99 1.48 1.39
N ILE A 69 -0.83 1.11 1.95
CA ILE A 69 0.36 1.97 1.99
C ILE A 69 1.22 1.77 0.74
N GLY A 70 1.35 0.53 0.28
CA GLY A 70 2.25 0.16 -0.81
C GLY A 70 1.84 0.70 -2.18
N ILE A 71 0.55 0.72 -2.50
CA ILE A 71 0.06 1.24 -3.79
C ILE A 71 0.42 2.73 -3.98
N PRO A 72 0.16 3.64 -3.02
CA PRO A 72 0.63 5.02 -3.09
C PRO A 72 2.15 5.14 -3.24
N VAL A 73 2.93 4.34 -2.51
CA VAL A 73 4.41 4.37 -2.58
C VAL A 73 4.91 3.98 -3.96
N VAL A 74 4.34 2.92 -4.55
CA VAL A 74 4.67 2.50 -5.92
C VAL A 74 4.31 3.58 -6.93
N ALA A 75 3.13 4.21 -6.81
CA ALA A 75 2.73 5.31 -7.69
C ALA A 75 3.74 6.47 -7.66
N LEU A 76 4.24 6.83 -6.48
CA LEU A 76 5.25 7.88 -6.34
C LEU A 76 6.60 7.48 -6.93
N ALA A 77 7.02 6.24 -6.73
CA ALA A 77 8.25 5.72 -7.31
C ALA A 77 8.19 5.77 -8.85
N ILE A 78 7.05 5.45 -9.46
CA ILE A 78 6.84 5.58 -10.92
C ILE A 78 6.92 7.05 -11.36
N ILE A 79 6.27 7.96 -10.64
CA ILE A 79 6.35 9.41 -10.92
C ILE A 79 7.80 9.90 -10.84
N TYR A 80 8.54 9.47 -9.81
CA TYR A 80 9.95 9.81 -9.63
C TYR A 80 10.82 9.30 -10.79
N CYS A 81 10.62 8.05 -11.23
CA CYS A 81 11.31 7.50 -12.39
C CYS A 81 11.02 8.34 -13.65
N GLY A 82 9.76 8.73 -13.86
CA GLY A 82 9.37 9.63 -14.94
C GLY A 82 10.13 10.95 -14.93
N PHE A 83 10.29 11.57 -13.76
CA PHE A 83 11.12 12.77 -13.62
C PHE A 83 12.59 12.52 -13.94
N LEU A 84 13.15 11.37 -13.55
CA LEU A 84 14.54 11.02 -13.84
C LEU A 84 14.80 10.90 -15.35
N PHE A 85 13.87 10.29 -16.09
CA PHE A 85 13.93 10.20 -17.55
C PHE A 85 13.90 11.57 -18.22
N VAL A 86 13.04 12.47 -17.75
CA VAL A 86 12.97 13.85 -18.28
C VAL A 86 14.24 14.63 -17.95
N PHE A 87 14.80 14.45 -16.75
CA PHE A 87 16.04 15.13 -16.33
C PHE A 87 17.30 14.63 -17.04
N ALA A 88 17.31 13.38 -17.50
CA ALA A 88 18.48 12.80 -18.18
C ALA A 88 18.82 13.54 -19.48
N ARG A 89 17.82 14.09 -20.21
CA ARG A 89 18.00 14.92 -21.42
C ARG A 89 19.06 14.38 -22.41
N GLY A 90 19.08 13.07 -22.62
CA GLY A 90 20.02 12.41 -23.54
C GLY A 90 21.42 12.14 -23.00
N ASN A 91 21.72 12.47 -21.73
CA ASN A 91 22.94 12.00 -21.07
C ASN A 91 22.82 10.50 -20.79
N SER A 92 23.66 9.70 -21.45
CA SER A 92 23.66 8.23 -21.36
C SER A 92 23.80 7.70 -19.93
N GLU A 93 24.60 8.34 -19.09
CA GLU A 93 24.82 7.91 -17.70
C GLU A 93 23.56 8.12 -16.85
N LYS A 94 22.93 9.30 -16.96
CA LYS A 94 21.69 9.61 -16.23
C LYS A 94 20.51 8.80 -16.75
N LEU A 95 20.51 8.48 -18.05
CA LEU A 95 19.50 7.63 -18.66
C LEU A 95 19.62 6.18 -18.18
N GLY A 96 20.84 5.67 -17.99
CA GLY A 96 21.09 4.37 -17.35
C GLY A 96 20.46 4.32 -15.97
N LYS A 97 20.77 5.31 -15.11
CA LYS A 97 20.19 5.40 -13.76
C LYS A 97 18.66 5.47 -13.76
N ALA A 98 18.04 6.10 -14.76
CA ALA A 98 16.58 6.18 -14.90
C ALA A 98 15.96 4.82 -15.20
N LYS A 99 16.61 4.04 -16.07
CA LYS A 99 16.19 2.68 -16.40
C LYS A 99 16.32 1.75 -15.20
N ASP A 100 17.44 1.82 -14.49
CA ASP A 100 17.66 1.00 -13.31
C ASP A 100 16.62 1.31 -12.23
N ALA A 101 16.37 2.59 -11.96
CA ALA A 101 15.33 3.01 -11.01
C ALA A 101 13.94 2.50 -11.40
N LEU A 102 13.60 2.50 -12.70
CA LEU A 102 12.34 1.97 -13.20
C LEU A 102 12.26 0.45 -13.03
N LEU A 103 13.34 -0.29 -13.32
CA LEU A 103 13.37 -1.74 -13.13
C LEU A 103 13.18 -2.12 -11.65
N TYR A 104 13.88 -1.45 -10.73
CA TYR A 104 13.70 -1.68 -9.30
C TYR A 104 12.29 -1.33 -8.82
N THR A 105 11.71 -0.25 -9.35
CA THR A 105 10.32 0.13 -9.05
C THR A 105 9.34 -0.94 -9.55
N LEU A 106 9.56 -1.49 -10.74
CA LEU A 106 8.70 -2.52 -11.32
C LEU A 106 8.82 -3.85 -10.56
N ILE A 107 10.02 -4.22 -10.13
CA ILE A 107 10.27 -5.38 -9.26
C ILE A 107 9.55 -5.20 -7.92
N GLY A 108 9.67 -4.03 -7.29
CA GLY A 108 8.96 -3.72 -6.05
C GLY A 108 7.44 -3.80 -6.20
N ALA A 109 6.89 -3.26 -7.29
CA ALA A 109 5.47 -3.36 -7.61
C ALA A 109 5.01 -4.81 -7.83
N ALA A 110 5.81 -5.60 -8.55
CA ALA A 110 5.55 -7.02 -8.80
C ALA A 110 5.57 -7.84 -7.50
N ILE A 111 6.50 -7.57 -6.59
CA ILE A 111 6.55 -8.23 -5.27
C ILE A 111 5.33 -7.85 -4.44
N LEU A 112 4.94 -6.58 -4.44
CA LEU A 112 3.78 -6.10 -3.68
C LEU A 112 2.48 -6.82 -4.11
N LEU A 113 2.22 -6.84 -5.42
CA LEU A 113 1.04 -7.49 -5.99
C LEU A 113 1.14 -9.02 -5.93
N GLY A 114 2.34 -9.57 -6.17
CA GLY A 114 2.61 -11.00 -6.14
C GLY A 114 2.45 -11.61 -4.75
N SER A 115 2.93 -10.93 -3.70
CA SER A 115 2.74 -11.37 -2.32
C SER A 115 1.26 -11.45 -1.95
N TRP A 116 0.45 -10.50 -2.40
CA TRP A 116 -0.99 -10.53 -2.18
C TRP A 116 -1.67 -11.69 -2.90
N ALA A 117 -1.33 -11.89 -4.17
CA ALA A 117 -1.88 -12.98 -4.98
C ALA A 117 -1.55 -14.36 -4.38
N ILE A 118 -0.30 -14.58 -3.98
CA ILE A 118 0.15 -15.85 -3.39
C ILE A 118 -0.58 -16.13 -2.07
N ALA A 119 -0.65 -15.15 -1.17
CA ALA A 119 -1.34 -15.34 0.11
C ALA A 119 -2.84 -15.64 -0.09
N LYS A 120 -3.50 -14.99 -1.05
CA LYS A 120 -4.91 -15.28 -1.37
C LYS A 120 -5.09 -16.70 -1.88
N MET A 121 -4.17 -17.20 -2.70
CA MET A 121 -4.19 -18.60 -3.16
C MET A 121 -4.02 -19.57 -1.98
N ILE A 122 -3.08 -19.32 -1.07
CA ILE A 122 -2.87 -20.16 0.11
C ILE A 122 -4.13 -20.17 0.99
N SER A 123 -4.71 -19.01 1.28
CA SER A 123 -5.95 -18.91 2.06
C SER A 123 -7.12 -19.66 1.40
N ALA A 124 -7.24 -19.58 0.07
CA ALA A 124 -8.26 -20.30 -0.68
C ALA A 124 -8.06 -21.83 -0.60
N THR A 125 -6.83 -22.32 -0.73
CA THR A 125 -6.52 -23.76 -0.60
C THR A 125 -6.81 -24.27 0.82
N VAL A 126 -6.37 -23.54 1.85
CA VAL A 126 -6.61 -23.94 3.25
C VAL A 126 -8.11 -23.98 3.58
N THR A 127 -8.88 -23.01 3.08
CA THR A 127 -10.34 -22.98 3.29
C THR A 127 -11.04 -24.09 2.51
N GLY A 128 -10.61 -24.37 1.28
CA GLY A 128 -11.19 -25.41 0.43
C GLY A 128 -10.91 -26.85 0.86
N LEU A 129 -9.90 -27.10 1.70
CA LEU A 129 -9.65 -28.41 2.32
C LEU A 129 -10.35 -28.56 3.69
N GLY A 130 -10.83 -27.47 4.29
CA GLY A 130 -11.48 -27.47 5.61
C GLY A 130 -12.99 -27.71 5.59
N SER A 131 -13.56 -27.91 4.40
CA SER A 131 -14.95 -28.31 4.13
C SER A 131 -15.01 -29.73 3.60
#